data_AF-A0AAE1E5W6-F1
#
_entry.id   AF-A0AAE1E5W6-F1
#
_cell.length_a   1.000
_cell.length_b   1.000
_cell.length_c   1.000
_cell.angle_alpha   90.00
_cell.angle_beta   90.00
_cell.angle_gamma   90.00
#
_symmetry.space_group_name_H-M   'P 1'
#
loop_
_entity.id
_entity.type
_entity.pdbx_description
1 polymer ?
#
loop_
_entity_poly.entity_id
_entity_poly.type
_entity_poly.pdbx_seq_one_letter_code
_entity_poly.pdbx_strand_id
1 'polypeptide(L)'
;MAALLVYFFCFLAHCSGSRVVLRQDPTRVAEVLTKIMSLRCALEDTRISGASSYFPGTGMEILAVGTETVQYVDTVTSIEISRDGKRLAYLAQNSYPQTEGDWSNMKVIGDLSLPMVLPERAFLQLTWTPPSYNQSGEYTCAVNGTSSSAGGLFNFEVTSEVGVQFPSKLDMVNQIRLLHLEDLANTQKLSALQDSAAKLKPPHADSGEVSCGDSTGWNQYIGSRRYVYKDVKFRQPYTDKAPVVSLGIKGIDAYRFSNLRMQLDVVNLNTRGFRVRCGTWGDTRIYSLTVRWTSELA
;
A
#
# COMPACT_ATOMS: atom_id res chain seq x y z
N MET A 1 48.39 55.20 -33.04
CA MET A 1 47.99 54.35 -31.90
C MET A 1 46.48 54.18 -31.95
N ALA A 2 45.99 53.03 -32.42
CA ALA A 2 44.58 52.68 -32.41
C ALA A 2 44.49 51.19 -32.08
N ALA A 3 44.01 50.86 -30.88
CA ALA A 3 43.83 49.51 -30.39
C ALA A 3 42.36 49.11 -30.57
N LEU A 4 42.11 48.11 -31.42
CA LEU A 4 40.79 47.55 -31.69
C LEU A 4 40.57 46.37 -30.74
N LEU A 5 39.86 46.63 -29.64
CA LEU A 5 39.49 45.64 -28.63
C LEU A 5 38.20 44.94 -29.10
N VAL A 6 38.35 43.82 -29.80
CA VAL A 6 37.24 42.95 -30.21
C VAL A 6 36.75 42.20 -28.96
N TYR A 7 35.69 42.71 -28.35
CA TYR A 7 34.93 42.00 -27.33
C TYR A 7 34.26 40.78 -27.97
N PHE A 8 34.87 39.60 -27.81
CA PHE A 8 34.24 38.33 -28.12
C PHE A 8 33.20 38.05 -27.03
N PHE A 9 32.01 38.64 -27.17
CA PHE A 9 30.83 38.27 -26.41
C PHE A 9 30.44 36.85 -26.85
N CYS A 10 31.09 35.86 -26.23
CA CYS A 10 30.69 34.46 -26.33
C CYS A 10 29.32 34.37 -25.66
N PHE A 11 28.25 34.50 -26.46
CA PHE A 11 26.91 34.14 -26.03
C PHE A 11 27.01 32.69 -25.55
N LEU A 12 26.99 32.49 -24.23
CA LEU A 12 26.68 31.21 -23.60
C LEU A 12 25.23 30.90 -23.98
N ALA A 13 25.04 30.45 -25.21
CA ALA A 13 23.82 29.82 -25.63
C ALA A 13 23.61 28.67 -24.65
N HIS A 14 22.62 28.81 -23.78
CA HIS A 14 22.24 27.76 -22.87
C HIS A 14 21.63 26.67 -23.76
N CYS A 15 22.49 25.78 -24.25
CA CYS A 15 22.06 24.54 -24.83
C CYS A 15 21.18 23.86 -23.80
N SER A 16 20.09 23.30 -24.25
CA SER A 16 19.27 22.58 -23.33
C SER A 16 18.48 21.52 -24.03
N GLY A 17 18.43 20.39 -23.36
CA GLY A 17 17.77 19.20 -23.80
C GLY A 17 17.60 18.29 -22.60
N SER A 18 17.82 17.01 -22.82
CA SER A 18 17.62 15.98 -21.82
C SER A 18 18.96 15.32 -21.47
N ARG A 19 19.07 14.80 -20.27
CA ARG A 19 20.22 14.05 -19.77
C ARG A 19 19.75 12.90 -18.90
N VAL A 20 20.51 11.82 -18.88
CA VAL A 20 20.27 10.71 -17.93
C VAL A 20 21.02 10.96 -16.63
N VAL A 21 20.39 10.68 -15.50
CA VAL A 21 20.97 10.81 -14.16
C VAL A 21 20.77 9.51 -13.40
N LEU A 22 21.86 9.01 -12.81
CA LEU A 22 21.84 7.88 -11.90
C LEU A 22 22.02 8.39 -10.47
N ARG A 23 21.10 8.00 -9.58
CA ARG A 23 21.09 8.39 -8.17
C ARG A 23 21.03 7.18 -7.26
N GLN A 24 21.56 7.33 -6.04
CA GLN A 24 21.55 6.27 -5.04
C GLN A 24 21.40 6.82 -3.61
N ASP A 25 20.82 6.01 -2.73
CA ASP A 25 20.87 6.19 -1.28
C ASP A 25 20.90 4.82 -0.56
N PRO A 26 21.87 4.54 0.33
CA PRO A 26 23.13 5.28 0.53
C PRO A 26 24.14 4.97 -0.60
N THR A 27 25.18 5.79 -0.79
CA THR A 27 26.21 5.59 -1.84
C THR A 27 27.10 4.37 -1.65
N ARG A 28 27.15 3.81 -0.44
CA ARG A 28 27.89 2.58 -0.14
C ARG A 28 27.02 1.60 0.62
N VAL A 29 27.16 0.32 0.30
CA VAL A 29 26.46 -0.75 1.00
C VAL A 29 27.32 -1.25 2.16
N ALA A 30 26.80 -1.13 3.37
CA ALA A 30 27.34 -1.77 4.56
C ALA A 30 26.38 -2.88 4.98
N GLU A 31 26.73 -4.13 4.68
CA GLU A 31 25.92 -5.29 5.09
C GLU A 31 25.67 -5.21 6.60
N VAL A 32 24.45 -5.54 7.04
CA VAL A 32 23.95 -5.41 8.43
C VAL A 32 23.59 -3.97 8.87
N LEU A 33 24.26 -2.93 8.38
CA LEU A 33 23.98 -1.55 8.78
C LEU A 33 23.01 -0.84 7.82
N THR A 34 23.14 -1.08 6.52
CA THR A 34 22.25 -0.52 5.51
C THR A 34 20.91 -1.25 5.56
N LYS A 35 19.85 -0.57 6.02
CA LYS A 35 18.50 -1.15 6.09
C LYS A 35 17.82 -1.23 4.73
N ILE A 36 17.99 -0.18 3.92
CA ILE A 36 17.39 -0.01 2.61
C ILE A 36 18.46 0.59 1.71
N MET A 37 18.57 0.10 0.48
CA MET A 37 19.32 0.76 -0.59
C MET A 37 18.36 1.03 -1.74
N SER A 38 18.37 2.24 -2.27
CA SER A 38 17.65 2.59 -3.49
C SER A 38 18.61 3.08 -4.55
N LEU A 39 18.38 2.66 -5.79
CA LEU A 39 19.06 3.14 -6.99
C LEU A 39 18.00 3.61 -7.97
N ARG A 40 18.12 4.84 -8.47
CA ARG A 40 17.16 5.45 -9.39
C ARG A 40 17.88 5.95 -10.62
N CYS A 41 17.48 5.44 -11.77
CA CYS A 41 17.82 6.05 -13.04
C CYS A 41 16.66 6.93 -13.52
N ALA A 42 16.97 8.12 -13.99
CA ALA A 42 16.00 9.09 -14.45
C ALA A 42 16.49 9.81 -15.72
N LEU A 43 15.55 10.16 -16.60
CA LEU A 43 15.79 11.12 -17.69
C LEU A 43 15.26 12.48 -17.25
N GLU A 44 16.09 13.51 -17.32
CA GLU A 44 15.78 14.87 -16.85
C GLU A 44 16.07 15.93 -17.88
N ASP A 45 15.33 17.02 -17.82
CA ASP A 45 15.54 18.19 -18.67
C ASP A 45 16.41 19.26 -18.02
N THR A 46 17.30 19.90 -18.80
CA THR A 46 18.32 20.81 -18.27
C THR A 46 17.89 22.28 -18.11
N ARG A 47 16.71 22.69 -18.58
CA ARG A 47 16.28 24.13 -18.55
C ARG A 47 15.65 24.64 -17.28
N ILE A 48 15.45 23.83 -16.24
CA ILE A 48 14.81 24.37 -15.04
C ILE A 48 15.88 25.01 -14.14
N SER A 49 16.57 26.02 -14.67
CA SER A 49 17.48 26.92 -13.96
C SER A 49 16.70 27.80 -13.00
N GLY A 50 16.25 27.20 -11.90
CA GLY A 50 15.46 27.86 -10.86
C GLY A 50 14.80 26.89 -9.89
N ALA A 51 14.58 25.64 -10.30
CA ALA A 51 14.29 24.57 -9.35
C ALA A 51 15.63 24.10 -8.78
N SER A 52 15.82 24.20 -7.47
CA SER A 52 16.88 23.44 -6.83
C SER A 52 16.74 21.98 -7.29
N SER A 53 17.86 21.30 -7.52
CA SER A 53 17.92 19.84 -7.74
C SER A 53 17.36 19.01 -6.56
N TYR A 54 16.69 19.68 -5.63
CA TYR A 54 15.90 19.12 -4.56
C TYR A 54 14.62 18.57 -5.15
N PHE A 55 14.69 17.34 -5.66
CA PHE A 55 13.50 16.51 -5.78
C PHE A 55 12.95 16.31 -4.36
N PRO A 56 11.80 16.90 -4.02
CA PRO A 56 11.25 16.81 -2.68
C PRO A 56 10.74 15.38 -2.48
N GLY A 57 11.58 14.52 -1.89
CA GLY A 57 11.08 13.25 -1.37
C GLY A 57 12.05 12.08 -1.31
N THR A 58 13.23 12.12 -1.95
CA THR A 58 14.04 10.90 -2.05
C THR A 58 15.35 10.89 -1.27
N GLY A 59 15.91 12.04 -0.92
CA GLY A 59 17.20 12.09 -0.19
C GLY A 59 18.39 11.44 -0.94
N MET A 60 18.21 11.07 -2.21
CA MET A 60 19.21 10.36 -2.99
C MET A 60 20.31 11.27 -3.51
N GLU A 61 21.55 10.80 -3.44
CA GLU A 61 22.73 11.47 -3.97
C GLU A 61 22.88 11.17 -5.47
N ILE A 62 23.38 12.15 -6.24
CA ILE A 62 23.67 11.95 -7.66
C ILE A 62 25.01 11.21 -7.76
N LEU A 63 24.97 10.01 -8.32
CA LEU A 63 26.16 9.21 -8.58
C LEU A 63 26.86 9.63 -9.86
N ALA A 64 26.09 9.75 -10.95
CA ALA A 64 26.62 10.04 -12.26
C ALA A 64 25.57 10.73 -13.13
N VAL A 65 26.06 11.54 -14.06
CA VAL A 65 25.26 12.27 -15.06
C VAL A 65 25.81 11.90 -16.44
N GLY A 66 24.95 11.36 -17.29
CA GLY A 66 25.32 10.98 -18.65
C GLY A 66 25.42 12.18 -19.60
N THR A 67 25.59 11.88 -20.88
CA THR A 67 25.63 12.91 -21.94
C THR A 67 24.32 13.67 -22.01
N GLU A 68 24.43 14.98 -22.30
CA GLU A 68 23.29 15.88 -22.49
C GLU A 68 23.04 16.08 -23.99
N THR A 69 21.78 16.06 -24.41
CA THR A 69 21.38 16.39 -25.77
C THR A 69 21.15 17.89 -25.95
N VAL A 70 21.33 18.37 -27.18
CA VAL A 70 21.00 19.76 -27.56
C VAL A 70 19.49 20.01 -27.72
N GLN A 71 18.68 18.95 -27.68
CA GLN A 71 17.23 18.97 -27.86
C GLN A 71 16.54 18.05 -26.86
N TYR A 72 15.27 18.31 -26.58
CA TYR A 72 14.48 17.50 -25.67
C TYR A 72 14.08 16.17 -26.28
N VAL A 73 14.06 15.15 -25.42
CA VAL A 73 13.44 13.87 -25.71
C VAL A 73 11.94 14.01 -25.46
N ASP A 74 11.14 13.73 -26.48
CA ASP A 74 9.68 13.87 -26.40
C ASP A 74 9.03 12.59 -25.88
N THR A 75 9.57 11.43 -26.24
CA THR A 75 9.00 10.13 -25.85
C THR A 75 10.11 9.17 -25.46
N VAL A 76 10.05 8.64 -24.24
CA VAL A 76 10.96 7.59 -23.76
C VAL A 76 10.37 6.24 -24.15
N THR A 77 11.13 5.45 -24.91
CA THR A 77 10.69 4.14 -25.40
C THR A 77 11.07 3.03 -24.44
N SER A 78 12.22 3.15 -23.78
CA SER A 78 12.64 2.23 -22.72
C SER A 78 13.66 2.82 -21.75
N ILE A 79 13.70 2.25 -20.55
CA ILE A 79 14.72 2.49 -19.53
C ILE A 79 15.15 1.15 -18.95
N GLU A 80 16.45 0.98 -18.73
CA GLU A 80 17.01 -0.24 -18.17
C GLU A 80 18.12 0.06 -17.18
N ILE A 81 18.24 -0.81 -16.17
CA ILE A 81 19.35 -0.81 -15.24
C ILE A 81 20.01 -2.18 -15.30
N SER A 82 21.30 -2.20 -15.60
CA SER A 82 22.15 -3.37 -15.58
C SER A 82 23.25 -3.21 -14.53
N ARG A 83 23.79 -4.34 -14.08
CA ARG A 83 24.94 -4.39 -13.17
C ARG A 83 25.93 -5.43 -13.66
N ASP A 84 27.19 -5.04 -13.77
CA ASP A 84 28.28 -5.89 -14.27
C ASP A 84 27.92 -6.55 -15.62
N GLY A 85 27.26 -5.79 -16.50
CA GLY A 85 26.76 -6.26 -17.80
C GLY A 85 25.52 -7.15 -17.77
N LYS A 86 24.99 -7.51 -16.59
CA LYS A 86 23.74 -8.27 -16.46
C LYS A 86 22.56 -7.35 -16.19
N ARG A 87 21.51 -7.42 -17.01
CA ARG A 87 20.28 -6.63 -16.81
C ARG A 87 19.58 -7.05 -15.50
N LEU A 88 19.23 -6.06 -14.68
CA LEU A 88 18.51 -6.27 -13.42
C LEU A 88 17.03 -5.95 -13.57
N ALA A 89 16.74 -4.83 -14.24
CA ALA A 89 15.39 -4.36 -14.46
C ALA A 89 15.26 -3.60 -15.78
N TYR A 90 14.06 -3.64 -16.32
CA TYR A 90 13.73 -3.03 -17.60
C TYR A 90 12.28 -2.54 -17.59
N LEU A 91 12.04 -1.42 -18.25
CA LEU A 91 10.71 -0.89 -18.49
C LEU A 91 10.63 -0.40 -19.94
N ALA A 92 9.71 -0.98 -20.71
CA ALA A 92 9.34 -0.54 -22.06
C ALA A 92 8.01 0.20 -22.07
N GLN A 93 7.78 0.95 -23.14
CA GLN A 93 6.48 1.51 -23.45
C GLN A 93 5.37 0.44 -23.41
N ASN A 94 4.26 0.75 -22.75
CA ASN A 94 3.10 -0.15 -22.58
C ASN A 94 3.38 -1.44 -21.80
N SER A 95 4.46 -1.50 -21.02
CA SER A 95 4.76 -2.61 -20.11
C SER A 95 4.83 -2.14 -18.66
N TYR A 96 4.65 -3.07 -17.72
CA TYR A 96 5.01 -2.85 -16.32
C TYR A 96 6.51 -3.10 -16.12
N PRO A 97 7.16 -2.45 -15.14
CA PRO A 97 8.56 -2.71 -14.84
C PRO A 97 8.81 -4.21 -14.60
N GLN A 98 9.78 -4.78 -15.32
CA GLN A 98 10.16 -6.18 -15.23
C GLN A 98 11.50 -6.32 -14.52
N THR A 99 11.68 -7.44 -13.81
CA THR A 99 12.96 -7.85 -13.22
C THR A 99 13.53 -9.04 -13.96
N GLU A 100 14.86 -9.12 -14.06
CA GLU A 100 15.55 -10.25 -14.68
C GLU A 100 16.47 -10.92 -13.65
N GLY A 101 16.05 -12.08 -13.15
CA GLY A 101 16.74 -12.87 -12.13
C GLY A 101 15.96 -13.04 -10.83
N ASP A 102 16.44 -13.94 -9.97
CA ASP A 102 15.88 -14.19 -8.64
C ASP A 102 16.43 -13.18 -7.63
N TRP A 103 15.73 -12.06 -7.48
CA TRP A 103 16.06 -10.96 -6.58
C TRP A 103 14.98 -10.79 -5.53
N SER A 104 14.81 -11.80 -4.68
CA SER A 104 13.72 -11.91 -3.70
C SER A 104 13.59 -10.74 -2.71
N ASN A 105 14.62 -9.90 -2.58
CA ASN A 105 14.63 -8.69 -1.74
C ASN A 105 14.59 -7.37 -2.53
N MET A 106 14.43 -7.41 -3.86
CA MET A 106 14.42 -6.24 -4.75
C MET A 106 12.98 -5.87 -5.17
N LYS A 107 12.61 -4.62 -4.96
CA LYS A 107 11.39 -4.01 -5.49
C LYS A 107 11.74 -3.08 -6.64
N VAL A 108 10.97 -3.15 -7.72
CA VAL A 108 11.15 -2.27 -8.89
C VAL A 108 9.89 -1.45 -9.12
N ILE A 109 10.07 -0.15 -9.35
CA ILE A 109 9.03 0.79 -9.77
C ILE A 109 9.58 1.64 -10.91
N GLY A 110 8.72 2.11 -11.81
CA GLY A 110 9.15 2.99 -12.89
C GLY A 110 7.97 3.56 -13.64
N ASP A 111 8.23 4.64 -14.38
CA ASP A 111 7.25 5.31 -15.22
C ASP A 111 8.00 5.94 -16.42
N LEU A 112 7.42 5.80 -17.62
CA LEU A 112 7.94 6.40 -18.86
C LEU A 112 7.13 7.62 -19.32
N SER A 113 6.00 7.92 -18.67
CA SER A 113 4.99 8.87 -19.14
C SER A 113 4.78 10.02 -18.17
N LEU A 114 5.86 10.53 -17.58
CA LEU A 114 5.74 11.68 -16.68
C LEU A 114 5.34 12.95 -17.48
N PRO A 115 4.41 13.77 -16.96
CA PRO A 115 3.98 14.99 -17.63
C PRO A 115 5.16 15.91 -17.94
N MET A 116 5.11 16.61 -19.08
CA MET A 116 6.18 17.53 -19.52
C MET A 116 6.47 18.70 -18.56
N VAL A 117 5.64 18.88 -17.54
CA VAL A 117 5.77 19.93 -16.53
C VAL A 117 6.77 19.54 -15.44
N LEU A 118 7.09 18.25 -15.30
CA LEU A 118 8.05 17.77 -14.32
C LEU A 118 9.49 17.81 -14.88
N PRO A 119 10.49 18.10 -14.02
CA PRO A 119 11.91 18.02 -14.40
C PRO A 119 12.32 16.61 -14.84
N GLU A 120 11.63 15.59 -14.32
CA GLU A 120 11.86 14.18 -14.62
C GLU A 120 10.84 13.70 -15.66
N ARG A 121 11.33 13.10 -16.75
CA ARG A 121 10.54 12.61 -17.89
C ARG A 121 10.20 11.14 -17.80
N ALA A 122 11.12 10.37 -17.26
CA ALA A 122 10.98 8.94 -17.03
C ALA A 122 11.91 8.52 -15.91
N PHE A 123 11.56 7.43 -15.22
CA PHE A 123 12.45 6.83 -14.25
C PHE A 123 12.25 5.33 -14.10
N LEU A 124 13.28 4.68 -13.58
CA LEU A 124 13.28 3.31 -13.09
C LEU A 124 14.03 3.30 -11.77
N GLN A 125 13.41 2.76 -10.73
CA GLN A 125 13.98 2.69 -9.39
C GLN A 125 13.95 1.26 -8.87
N LEU A 126 15.11 0.85 -8.34
CA LEU A 126 15.34 -0.40 -7.64
C LEU A 126 15.48 -0.10 -6.16
N THR A 127 14.83 -0.90 -5.32
CA THR A 127 14.94 -0.79 -3.85
C THR A 127 15.18 -2.17 -3.26
N TRP A 128 16.27 -2.34 -2.52
CA TRP A 128 16.61 -3.56 -1.79
C TRP A 128 16.33 -3.40 -0.29
N THR A 129 15.76 -4.43 0.35
CA THR A 129 15.45 -4.40 1.79
C THR A 129 15.57 -5.78 2.44
N PRO A 130 16.62 -6.07 3.24
CA PRO A 130 17.90 -5.35 3.31
C PRO A 130 18.83 -5.71 2.13
N PRO A 131 19.72 -4.80 1.69
CA PRO A 131 20.80 -5.13 0.75
C PRO A 131 21.95 -5.92 1.41
N SER A 132 22.72 -6.62 0.58
CA SER A 132 23.99 -7.26 0.92
C SER A 132 25.11 -6.78 -0.02
N TYR A 133 26.35 -7.25 0.19
CA TYR A 133 27.46 -6.93 -0.71
C TYR A 133 27.24 -7.43 -2.15
N ASN A 134 26.31 -8.36 -2.37
CA ASN A 134 25.92 -8.76 -3.73
C ASN A 134 25.20 -7.65 -4.50
N GLN A 135 24.93 -6.49 -3.89
CA GLN A 135 24.44 -5.29 -4.55
C GLN A 135 25.53 -4.26 -4.87
N SER A 136 26.80 -4.48 -4.50
CA SER A 136 27.90 -3.66 -5.05
C SER A 136 28.24 -4.06 -6.47
N GLY A 137 28.91 -3.17 -7.20
CA GLY A 137 29.34 -3.42 -8.58
C GLY A 137 29.15 -2.19 -9.46
N GLU A 138 29.42 -2.36 -10.74
CA GLU A 138 29.25 -1.30 -11.73
C GLU A 138 27.81 -1.33 -12.25
N TYR A 139 27.08 -0.23 -12.05
CA TYR A 139 25.71 -0.08 -12.54
C TYR A 139 25.68 0.81 -13.77
N THR A 140 25.00 0.34 -14.80
CA THR A 140 24.74 1.12 -16.00
C THR A 140 23.24 1.37 -16.10
N CYS A 141 22.87 2.62 -16.34
CA CYS A 141 21.55 2.95 -16.80
C CYS A 141 21.57 3.33 -18.27
N ALA A 142 20.71 2.68 -19.06
CA ALA A 142 20.45 3.04 -20.43
C ALA A 142 19.02 3.55 -20.62
N VAL A 143 18.85 4.66 -21.32
CA VAL A 143 17.54 5.23 -21.66
C VAL A 143 17.47 5.43 -23.17
N ASN A 144 16.42 4.87 -23.79
CA ASN A 144 16.13 5.08 -25.19
C ASN A 144 14.92 5.99 -25.34
N GLY A 145 15.01 6.93 -26.28
CA GLY A 145 13.92 7.85 -26.56
C GLY A 145 13.95 8.41 -27.97
N THR A 146 12.92 9.16 -28.31
CA THR A 146 12.76 9.81 -29.61
C THR A 146 12.39 11.27 -29.42
N SER A 147 12.79 12.11 -30.38
CA SER A 147 12.30 13.49 -30.48
C SER A 147 11.52 13.65 -31.78
N SER A 148 10.29 14.10 -31.66
CA SER A 148 9.42 14.47 -32.77
C SER A 148 9.98 15.65 -33.57
N SER A 149 10.70 16.57 -32.90
CA SER A 149 11.29 17.75 -33.53
C SER A 149 12.56 17.43 -34.32
N ALA A 150 13.36 16.48 -33.86
CA ALA A 150 14.60 16.06 -34.50
C ALA A 150 14.43 14.91 -35.51
N GLY A 151 13.36 14.11 -35.36
CA GLY A 151 13.21 12.82 -36.02
C GLY A 151 14.29 11.79 -35.63
N GLY A 152 15.01 12.02 -34.53
CA GLY A 152 16.17 11.24 -34.11
C GLY A 152 15.85 10.24 -32.99
N LEU A 153 16.56 9.10 -33.01
CA LEU A 153 16.66 8.17 -31.89
C LEU A 153 17.79 8.64 -30.96
N PHE A 154 17.52 8.67 -29.66
CA PHE A 154 18.51 8.98 -28.63
C PHE A 154 18.73 7.75 -27.76
N ASN A 155 20.00 7.43 -27.54
CA ASN A 155 20.44 6.44 -26.57
C ASN A 155 21.33 7.17 -25.55
N PHE A 156 20.88 7.21 -24.31
CA PHE A 156 21.62 7.76 -23.19
C PHE A 156 22.17 6.61 -22.37
N GLU A 157 23.42 6.73 -21.97
CA GLU A 157 24.06 5.77 -21.10
C GLU A 157 24.82 6.50 -20.00
N VAL A 158 24.71 6.01 -18.78
CA VAL A 158 25.49 6.48 -17.64
C VAL A 158 25.85 5.32 -16.74
N THR A 159 27.11 5.31 -16.29
CA THR A 159 27.66 4.25 -15.48
C THR A 159 28.19 4.82 -14.16
N SER A 160 27.97 4.11 -13.06
CA SER A 160 28.57 4.41 -11.76
C SER A 160 28.79 3.15 -10.94
N GLU A 161 29.86 3.16 -10.15
CA GLU A 161 30.13 2.10 -9.18
C GLU A 161 29.34 2.32 -7.89
N VAL A 162 28.71 1.25 -7.39
CA VAL A 162 28.19 1.17 -6.04
C VAL A 162 29.24 0.50 -5.16
N GLY A 163 29.82 1.26 -4.24
CA GLY A 163 30.87 0.79 -3.36
C GLY A 163 30.38 -0.06 -2.19
N VAL A 164 31.30 -0.84 -1.63
CA VAL A 164 31.14 -1.51 -0.34
C VAL A 164 31.69 -0.62 0.77
N GLN A 165 31.05 -0.63 1.93
CA GLN A 165 31.60 -0.11 3.18
C GLN A 165 31.61 -1.22 4.22
N PHE A 166 32.79 -1.63 4.67
CA PHE A 166 32.91 -2.56 5.77
C PHE A 166 32.61 -1.84 7.10
N PRO A 167 31.64 -2.33 7.90
CA PRO A 167 31.38 -1.78 9.24
C PRO A 167 32.64 -1.82 10.11
N SER A 168 32.93 -0.72 10.81
CA SER A 168 33.94 -0.75 11.87
C SER A 168 33.41 -1.49 13.11
N LYS A 169 34.32 -1.95 13.98
CA LYS A 169 33.93 -2.51 15.29
C LYS A 169 33.05 -1.53 16.09
N LEU A 170 33.35 -0.23 16.00
CA LEU A 170 32.59 0.82 16.67
C LEU A 170 31.19 0.95 16.08
N ASP A 171 31.03 0.84 14.76
CA ASP A 171 29.72 0.89 14.10
C ASP A 171 28.84 -0.28 14.55
N MET A 172 29.43 -1.48 14.62
CA MET A 172 28.71 -2.66 15.12
C MET A 172 28.29 -2.50 16.58
N VAL A 173 29.17 -2.01 17.46
CA VAL A 173 28.84 -1.76 18.86
C VAL A 173 27.75 -0.70 18.99
N ASN A 174 27.81 0.36 18.19
CA ASN A 174 26.77 1.39 18.15
C ASN A 174 25.43 0.81 17.67
N GLN A 175 25.44 -0.04 16.64
CA GLN A 175 24.23 -0.69 16.14
C GLN A 175 23.61 -1.62 17.18
N ILE A 176 24.42 -2.41 17.89
CA ILE A 176 23.95 -3.26 19.00
C ILE A 176 23.31 -2.40 20.10
N ARG A 177 23.94 -1.27 20.46
CA ARG A 177 23.38 -0.34 21.44
C ARG A 177 22.03 0.23 20.98
N LEU A 178 21.91 0.61 19.72
CA LEU A 178 20.66 1.11 19.15
C LEU A 178 19.57 0.03 19.15
N LEU A 179 19.89 -1.19 18.73
CA LEU A 179 18.96 -2.32 18.77
C LEU A 179 18.49 -2.63 20.20
N HIS A 180 19.39 -2.56 21.20
CA HIS A 180 19.02 -2.75 22.59
C HIS A 180 18.06 -1.66 23.10
N LEU A 181 18.27 -0.40 22.72
CA LEU A 181 17.35 0.68 23.08
C LEU A 181 15.98 0.53 22.42
N GLU A 182 15.93 0.06 21.17
CA GLU A 182 14.67 -0.24 20.48
C GLU A 182 13.92 -1.41 21.13
N ASP A 183 14.63 -2.46 21.51
CA ASP A 183 14.05 -3.62 22.22
C ASP A 183 13.45 -3.23 23.58
N LEU A 184 14.15 -2.37 24.35
CA LEU A 184 13.61 -1.80 25.59
C LEU A 184 12.33 -0.99 25.35
N ALA A 185 12.32 -0.14 24.31
CA ALA A 185 11.15 0.66 23.96
C ALA A 185 9.97 -0.19 23.50
N ASN A 186 10.23 -1.24 22.72
CA ASN A 186 9.20 -2.17 22.26
C ASN A 186 8.63 -3.00 23.41
N THR A 187 9.48 -3.43 24.34
CA THR A 187 9.05 -4.12 25.57
C THR A 187 8.12 -3.24 26.42
N GLN A 188 8.44 -1.94 26.55
CA GLN A 188 7.58 -0.99 27.26
C GLN A 188 6.24 -0.75 26.55
N LYS A 189 6.23 -0.67 25.21
CA LYS A 189 4.97 -0.59 24.46
C LYS A 189 4.13 -1.85 24.64
N LEU A 190 4.76 -3.02 24.63
CA LEU A 190 4.08 -4.29 24.82
C LEU A 190 3.42 -4.38 26.19
N SER A 191 4.12 -3.99 27.26
CA SER A 191 3.53 -3.96 28.60
C SER A 191 2.36 -2.98 28.69
N ALA A 192 2.49 -1.78 28.11
CA ALA A 192 1.40 -0.80 28.09
C ALA A 192 0.17 -1.29 27.30
N LEU A 193 0.39 -2.00 26.18
CA LEU A 193 -0.70 -2.63 25.42
C LEU A 193 -1.34 -3.78 26.20
N GLN A 194 -0.56 -4.59 26.90
CA GLN A 194 -1.06 -5.65 27.76
C GLN A 194 -1.89 -5.09 28.92
N ASP A 195 -1.44 -4.02 29.57
CA ASP A 195 -2.20 -3.34 30.62
C ASP A 195 -3.51 -2.75 30.09
N SER A 196 -3.48 -2.21 28.87
CA SER A 196 -4.67 -1.70 28.19
C SER A 196 -5.64 -2.83 27.85
N ALA A 197 -5.13 -3.96 27.35
CA ALA A 197 -5.93 -5.15 27.07
C ALA A 197 -6.52 -5.78 28.35
N ALA A 198 -5.77 -5.80 29.45
CA ALA A 198 -6.26 -6.28 30.74
C ALA A 198 -7.38 -5.39 31.32
N LYS A 199 -7.39 -4.09 30.97
CA LYS A 199 -8.47 -3.16 31.34
C LYS A 199 -9.69 -3.27 30.43
N LEU A 200 -9.58 -3.87 29.25
CA LEU A 200 -10.74 -4.18 28.43
C LEU A 200 -11.52 -5.30 29.13
N LYS A 201 -12.63 -4.92 29.77
CA LYS A 201 -13.64 -5.90 30.15
C LYS A 201 -14.18 -6.52 28.85
N PRO A 202 -14.34 -7.85 28.77
CA PRO A 202 -15.04 -8.44 27.64
C PRO A 202 -16.39 -7.71 27.51
N PRO A 203 -16.75 -7.25 26.30
CA PRO A 203 -18.03 -6.58 26.11
C PRO A 203 -19.12 -7.51 26.65
N HIS A 204 -19.99 -6.97 27.50
CA HIS A 204 -21.13 -7.74 27.98
C HIS A 204 -21.89 -8.22 26.74
N ALA A 205 -21.89 -9.54 26.57
CA ALA A 205 -22.50 -10.21 25.45
C ALA A 205 -23.34 -11.37 25.97
N ASP A 206 -24.52 -11.52 25.38
CA ASP A 206 -25.42 -12.62 25.67
C ASP A 206 -25.89 -13.27 24.38
N SER A 207 -26.23 -14.55 24.44
CA SER A 207 -26.73 -15.31 23.29
C SER A 207 -27.66 -16.41 23.75
N GLY A 208 -28.52 -16.84 22.84
CA GLY A 208 -29.47 -17.91 23.10
C GLY A 208 -30.24 -18.30 21.86
N GLU A 209 -31.30 -19.07 22.09
CA GLU A 209 -32.15 -19.60 21.02
C GLU A 209 -33.62 -19.45 21.39
N VAL A 210 -34.44 -19.32 20.35
CA VAL A 210 -35.89 -19.21 20.44
C VAL A 210 -36.51 -20.12 19.40
N SER A 211 -37.39 -21.00 19.85
CA SER A 211 -38.25 -21.78 18.95
C SER A 211 -39.57 -21.05 18.72
N CYS A 212 -39.87 -20.75 17.47
CA CYS A 212 -41.12 -20.14 17.02
C CYS A 212 -42.21 -21.19 16.72
N GLY A 213 -41.86 -22.47 16.66
CA GLY A 213 -42.82 -23.57 16.49
C GLY A 213 -43.53 -23.57 15.13
N ASP A 214 -44.69 -24.24 15.07
CA ASP A 214 -45.51 -24.38 13.87
C ASP A 214 -46.32 -23.10 13.58
N SER A 215 -46.27 -22.64 12.34
CA SER A 215 -46.98 -21.45 11.84
C SER A 215 -48.51 -21.52 11.89
N THR A 216 -49.09 -22.70 12.06
CA THR A 216 -50.53 -22.88 12.31
C THR A 216 -50.95 -22.28 13.65
N GLY A 217 -50.03 -22.18 14.62
CA GLY A 217 -50.26 -21.52 15.90
C GLY A 217 -49.98 -20.02 15.92
N TRP A 218 -49.56 -19.42 14.80
CA TRP A 218 -49.19 -18.01 14.72
C TRP A 218 -50.45 -17.16 14.52
N ASN A 219 -51.05 -16.76 15.64
CA ASN A 219 -52.38 -16.17 15.71
C ASN A 219 -52.41 -14.64 15.73
N GLN A 220 -51.25 -13.96 15.62
CA GLN A 220 -51.21 -12.50 15.51
C GLN A 220 -51.13 -12.08 14.05
N TYR A 221 -52.06 -11.22 13.62
CA TYR A 221 -52.20 -10.81 12.22
C TYR A 221 -51.91 -9.32 12.05
N ILE A 222 -51.06 -8.99 11.08
CA ILE A 222 -50.88 -7.61 10.59
C ILE A 222 -51.01 -7.66 9.07
N GLY A 223 -52.16 -7.25 8.56
CA GLY A 223 -52.54 -7.48 7.16
C GLY A 223 -52.65 -8.98 6.85
N SER A 224 -52.02 -9.44 5.78
CA SER A 224 -51.99 -10.86 5.39
C SER A 224 -50.89 -11.69 6.07
N ARG A 225 -50.13 -11.08 6.99
CA ARG A 225 -48.99 -11.72 7.66
C ARG A 225 -49.41 -12.30 9.00
N ARG A 226 -48.89 -13.48 9.31
CA ARG A 226 -49.07 -14.21 10.57
C ARG A 226 -47.80 -14.16 11.39
N TYR A 227 -47.93 -13.91 12.68
CA TYR A 227 -46.81 -13.76 13.60
C TYR A 227 -46.98 -14.56 14.88
N VAL A 228 -45.84 -14.96 15.44
CA VAL A 228 -45.70 -15.36 16.83
C VAL A 228 -44.61 -14.52 17.48
N TYR A 229 -44.80 -14.22 18.76
CA TYR A 229 -43.88 -13.43 19.54
C TYR A 229 -43.30 -14.27 20.66
N LYS A 230 -41.99 -14.13 20.88
CA LYS A 230 -41.26 -14.86 21.90
C LYS A 230 -40.42 -13.89 22.71
N ASP A 231 -40.73 -13.78 23.99
CA ASP A 231 -39.99 -12.92 24.92
C ASP A 231 -38.65 -13.56 25.27
N VAL A 232 -37.59 -12.77 25.18
CA VAL A 232 -36.22 -13.14 25.53
C VAL A 232 -35.75 -12.21 26.64
N LYS A 233 -35.26 -12.79 27.73
CA LYS A 233 -34.62 -12.04 28.82
C LYS A 233 -33.11 -12.26 28.73
N PHE A 234 -32.34 -11.20 28.84
CA PHE A 234 -30.89 -11.32 28.98
C PHE A 234 -30.58 -11.97 30.34
N ARG A 235 -29.60 -12.87 30.36
CA ARG A 235 -29.09 -13.52 31.58
C ARG A 235 -28.62 -12.49 32.59
N GLN A 236 -27.99 -11.43 32.10
CA GLN A 236 -27.65 -10.23 32.86
C GLN A 236 -28.26 -9.01 32.15
N PRO A 237 -29.04 -8.16 32.85
CA PRO A 237 -29.50 -6.91 32.26
C PRO A 237 -28.32 -5.98 31.94
N TYR A 238 -28.40 -5.26 30.82
CA TYR A 238 -27.50 -4.17 30.50
C TYR A 238 -27.79 -2.96 31.39
N THR A 239 -26.76 -2.21 31.81
CA THR A 239 -26.93 -1.12 32.78
C THR A 239 -27.37 0.18 32.13
N ASP A 240 -26.71 0.59 31.05
CA ASP A 240 -26.79 1.98 30.57
C ASP A 240 -27.61 2.12 29.29
N LYS A 241 -27.44 1.18 28.34
CA LYS A 241 -28.09 1.22 27.03
C LYS A 241 -28.53 -0.16 26.60
N ALA A 242 -29.60 -0.21 25.81
CA ALA A 242 -30.02 -1.46 25.18
C ALA A 242 -28.92 -1.93 24.21
N PRO A 243 -28.63 -3.24 24.16
CA PRO A 243 -27.59 -3.78 23.27
C PRO A 243 -28.06 -3.78 21.82
N VAL A 244 -27.13 -3.94 20.88
CA VAL A 244 -27.47 -4.38 19.53
C VAL A 244 -27.77 -5.87 19.58
N VAL A 245 -28.87 -6.30 18.95
CA VAL A 245 -29.28 -7.70 18.88
C VAL A 245 -29.29 -8.16 17.44
N SER A 246 -28.56 -9.23 17.16
CA SER A 246 -28.54 -9.91 15.88
C SER A 246 -29.33 -11.21 15.96
N LEU A 247 -30.17 -11.47 14.95
CA LEU A 247 -30.93 -12.71 14.80
C LEU A 247 -30.39 -13.52 13.63
N GLY A 248 -30.32 -14.83 13.78
CA GLY A 248 -29.94 -15.77 12.73
C GLY A 248 -30.84 -17.00 12.75
N ILE A 249 -31.17 -17.54 11.58
CA ILE A 249 -31.93 -18.79 11.47
C ILE A 249 -30.98 -19.94 11.80
N LYS A 250 -31.31 -20.74 12.82
CA LYS A 250 -30.57 -21.96 13.17
C LYS A 250 -31.13 -23.18 12.45
N GLY A 251 -32.44 -23.24 12.28
CA GLY A 251 -33.11 -24.36 11.63
C GLY A 251 -34.51 -23.99 11.18
N ILE A 252 -34.93 -24.57 10.05
CA ILE A 252 -36.26 -24.38 9.49
C ILE A 252 -36.77 -25.67 8.86
N ASP A 253 -38.04 -25.98 9.11
CA ASP A 253 -38.80 -27.01 8.42
C ASP A 253 -40.07 -26.37 7.85
N ALA A 254 -40.23 -26.44 6.52
CA ALA A 254 -41.29 -25.75 5.79
C ALA A 254 -41.90 -26.63 4.70
N TYR A 255 -43.17 -26.36 4.41
CA TYR A 255 -43.95 -27.11 3.44
C TYR A 255 -43.48 -26.83 2.01
N ARG A 256 -43.03 -27.89 1.33
CA ARG A 256 -42.39 -27.83 0.00
C ARG A 256 -43.27 -27.33 -1.15
N PHE A 257 -44.59 -27.35 -1.00
CA PHE A 257 -45.54 -26.98 -2.08
C PHE A 257 -46.03 -25.53 -2.00
N SER A 258 -45.37 -24.70 -1.19
CA SER A 258 -45.62 -23.26 -1.08
C SER A 258 -44.29 -22.52 -1.11
N ASN A 259 -44.28 -21.27 -1.56
CA ASN A 259 -43.05 -20.47 -1.53
C ASN A 259 -42.59 -20.26 -0.08
N LEU A 260 -41.29 -20.27 0.16
CA LEU A 260 -40.74 -19.98 1.48
C LEU A 260 -40.74 -18.47 1.73
N ARG A 261 -41.55 -18.02 2.68
CA ARG A 261 -41.66 -16.62 3.07
C ARG A 261 -41.58 -16.49 4.58
N MET A 262 -40.57 -15.81 5.10
CA MET A 262 -40.40 -15.59 6.53
C MET A 262 -39.81 -14.22 6.84
N GLN A 263 -40.07 -13.74 8.05
CA GLN A 263 -39.54 -12.49 8.58
C GLN A 263 -39.15 -12.71 10.04
N LEU A 264 -38.00 -12.19 10.43
CA LEU A 264 -37.54 -12.14 11.82
C LEU A 264 -37.29 -10.69 12.19
N ASP A 265 -37.93 -10.22 13.25
CA ASP A 265 -37.68 -8.87 13.79
C ASP A 265 -37.37 -8.93 15.27
N VAL A 266 -36.50 -8.02 15.71
CA VAL A 266 -36.33 -7.67 17.13
C VAL A 266 -37.33 -6.54 17.43
N VAL A 267 -38.22 -6.74 18.40
CA VAL A 267 -39.16 -5.72 18.84
C VAL A 267 -39.09 -5.54 20.36
N ASN A 268 -39.49 -4.36 20.85
CA ASN A 268 -39.50 -4.01 22.27
C ASN A 268 -38.15 -4.23 22.99
N LEU A 269 -37.05 -4.00 22.27
CA LEU A 269 -35.70 -4.09 22.81
C LEU A 269 -35.47 -3.04 23.90
N ASN A 270 -35.03 -3.51 25.06
CA ASN A 270 -34.64 -2.69 26.19
C ASN A 270 -33.44 -3.32 26.91
N THR A 271 -33.00 -2.75 28.03
CA THR A 271 -31.83 -3.24 28.77
C THR A 271 -32.01 -4.62 29.43
N ARG A 272 -33.24 -5.11 29.60
CA ARG A 272 -33.54 -6.38 30.27
C ARG A 272 -33.86 -7.52 29.31
N GLY A 273 -34.16 -7.19 28.06
CA GLY A 273 -34.54 -8.17 27.07
C GLY A 273 -35.18 -7.55 25.84
N PHE A 274 -35.75 -8.42 25.02
CA PHE A 274 -36.42 -8.05 23.78
C PHE A 274 -37.43 -9.13 23.43
N ARG A 275 -38.13 -8.96 22.31
CA ARG A 275 -39.08 -9.93 21.79
C ARG A 275 -38.71 -10.27 20.35
N VAL A 276 -38.54 -11.55 20.06
CA VAL A 276 -38.40 -12.06 18.71
C VAL A 276 -39.79 -12.13 18.10
N ARG A 277 -40.00 -11.46 16.97
CA ARG A 277 -41.20 -11.59 16.13
C ARG A 277 -40.86 -12.47 14.94
N CYS A 278 -41.40 -13.68 14.94
CA CYS A 278 -41.33 -14.60 13.80
C CYS A 278 -42.59 -14.42 12.95
N GLY A 279 -42.43 -14.18 11.65
CA GLY A 279 -43.51 -13.88 10.72
C GLY A 279 -43.46 -14.72 9.45
N THR A 280 -44.62 -15.01 8.88
CA THR A 280 -44.79 -15.64 7.55
C THR A 280 -46.03 -15.07 6.87
N TRP A 281 -46.23 -15.29 5.57
CA TRP A 281 -47.38 -14.75 4.84
C TRP A 281 -47.74 -15.55 3.59
N GLY A 282 -48.93 -15.27 3.06
CA GLY A 282 -49.50 -16.01 1.94
C GLY A 282 -49.85 -17.44 2.33
N ASP A 283 -49.57 -18.38 1.44
CA ASP A 283 -49.80 -19.82 1.57
C ASP A 283 -48.67 -20.58 2.28
N THR A 284 -47.61 -19.88 2.72
CA THR A 284 -46.45 -20.50 3.36
C THR A 284 -46.84 -21.21 4.65
N ARG A 285 -46.41 -22.47 4.81
CA ARG A 285 -46.51 -23.23 6.06
C ARG A 285 -45.13 -23.62 6.57
N ILE A 286 -44.81 -23.20 7.78
CA ILE A 286 -43.59 -23.56 8.52
C ILE A 286 -44.00 -24.53 9.63
N TYR A 287 -43.40 -25.71 9.66
CA TYR A 287 -43.59 -26.73 10.70
C TYR A 287 -42.74 -26.44 11.94
N SER A 288 -41.51 -25.96 11.73
CA SER A 288 -40.65 -25.48 12.81
C SER A 288 -39.71 -24.38 12.34
N LEU A 289 -39.44 -23.41 13.22
CA LEU A 289 -38.45 -22.35 13.01
C LEU A 289 -37.72 -22.10 14.32
N THR A 290 -36.40 -22.27 14.29
CA THR A 290 -35.51 -21.99 15.41
C THR A 290 -34.59 -20.84 15.06
N VAL A 291 -34.59 -19.82 15.90
CA VAL A 291 -33.79 -18.59 15.74
C VAL A 291 -32.73 -18.58 16.82
N ARG A 292 -31.47 -18.37 16.41
CA ARG A 292 -30.37 -18.03 17.32
C ARG A 292 -30.29 -16.51 17.41
N TRP A 293 -29.95 -16.00 18.59
CA TRP A 293 -29.73 -14.58 18.80
C TRP A 293 -28.41 -14.34 19.54
N THR A 294 -27.79 -13.21 19.24
CA THR A 294 -26.65 -12.65 19.97
C THR A 294 -26.95 -11.19 20.31
N SER A 295 -26.45 -10.73 21.44
CA SER A 295 -26.56 -9.35 21.90
C SER A 295 -25.20 -8.85 22.35
N GLU A 296 -24.87 -7.61 22.01
CA GLU A 296 -23.62 -6.97 22.37
C GLU A 296 -23.83 -5.47 22.59
N LEU A 297 -23.06 -4.90 23.51
CA LEU A 297 -23.05 -3.45 23.71
C LEU A 297 -22.20 -2.83 22.59
N ALA A 298 -22.84 -2.11 21.65
CA ALA A 298 -22.15 -1.34 20.61
C ALA A 298 -21.39 -0.13 21.17
#